data_AF-A0A8J2UD83-F1
#
_entry.id   AF-A0A8J2UD83-F1
#
_cell.length_a   1.000
_cell.length_b   1.000
_cell.length_c   1.000
_cell.angle_alpha   90.00
_cell.angle_beta   90.00
_cell.angle_gamma   90.00
#
_symmetry.space_group_name_H-M   'P 1'
#
loop_
_entity.id
_entity.type
_entity.pdbx_description
1 polymer ?
#
loop_
_entity_poly.entity_id
_entity_poly.type
_entity_poly.pdbx_seq_one_letter_code
_entity_poly.pdbx_strand_id
1 'polypeptide(L)' 'MAQVAERAGITRTTLWQVEKGATHVSMGAYAQVLFVLGMEKDLLKLASDDELGRRLQDAQLVTGKRAPKKK' A
#
# COMPACT_ATOMS: atom_id res chain seq x y z
N MET A 1 -17.37 5.64 11.20
CA MET A 1 -16.35 4.57 11.19
C MET A 1 -16.87 3.21 10.70
N ALA A 2 -18.02 2.70 11.15
CA ALA A 2 -18.49 1.35 10.75
C ALA A 2 -18.77 1.21 9.24
N GLN A 3 -19.43 2.20 8.64
CA GLN A 3 -19.75 2.22 7.21
C GLN A 3 -18.51 2.23 6.30
N VAL A 4 -17.41 2.84 6.75
CA VAL A 4 -16.14 2.88 5.98
C VAL A 4 -15.49 1.50 5.99
N ALA A 5 -15.43 0.86 7.16
CA ALA A 5 -14.89 -0.50 7.29
C ALA A 5 -15.69 -1.50 6.44
N GLU A 6 -17.02 -1.40 6.45
CA GLU A 6 -17.92 -2.21 5.64
C GLU A 6 -17.69 -2.01 4.13
N ARG A 7 -17.66 -0.75 3.66
CA ARG A 7 -17.40 -0.42 2.25
C ARG A 7 -15.98 -0.83 1.80
N ALA A 8 -15.01 -0.80 2.70
CA ALA A 8 -13.64 -1.23 2.42
C ALA A 8 -13.45 -2.76 2.53
N GLY A 9 -14.46 -3.50 2.99
CA GLY A 9 -14.39 -4.95 3.16
C GLY A 9 -13.45 -5.41 4.29
N ILE A 10 -13.25 -4.57 5.31
CA ILE A 10 -12.34 -4.85 6.44
C ILE A 10 -13.07 -4.78 7.78
N THR A 11 -12.48 -5.37 8.81
CA THR A 11 -12.99 -5.25 10.18
C THR A 11 -12.73 -3.85 10.74
N ARG A 12 -13.54 -3.43 11.72
CA ARG A 12 -13.34 -2.17 12.45
C ARG A 12 -11.99 -2.11 13.16
N THR A 13 -11.48 -3.26 13.62
CA THR A 13 -10.15 -3.35 14.24
C THR A 13 -9.05 -3.08 13.23
N THR A 14 -9.16 -3.61 12.00
CA THR A 14 -8.19 -3.30 10.93
C THR A 14 -8.26 -1.83 10.52
N LEU A 15 -9.45 -1.22 10.44
CA LEU A 15 -9.57 0.22 10.16
C LEU A 15 -8.85 1.07 11.22
N TRP A 16 -9.00 0.71 12.51
CA TRP A 16 -8.29 1.41 13.58
C TRP A 16 -6.76 1.25 13.49
N GLN A 17 -6.26 0.09 13.07
CA GLN A 17 -4.83 -0.12 12.85
C GLN A 17 -4.32 0.68 11.64
N VAL A 18 -5.13 0.81 10.58
CA VAL A 18 -4.86 1.68 9.44
C VAL A 18 -4.72 3.14 9.90
N GLU A 19 -5.65 3.63 10.72
CA GLU A 19 -5.59 4.99 11.26
C GLU A 19 -4.35 5.24 12.13
N LYS A 20 -3.89 4.20 12.84
CA LYS A 20 -2.66 4.25 13.63
C LYS A 20 -1.37 4.13 12.80
N GLY A 21 -1.46 3.86 11.50
CA GLY A 21 -0.28 3.63 10.67
C GLY A 21 0.48 2.35 11.04
N ALA A 22 -0.23 1.31 11.49
CA ALA A 22 0.41 0.05 11.88
C ALA A 22 1.15 -0.58 10.69
N THR A 23 2.42 -0.94 10.90
CA THR A 23 3.34 -1.45 9.87
C THR A 23 2.99 -2.86 9.37
N HIS A 24 2.23 -3.63 10.14
CA HIS A 24 1.80 -4.99 9.78
C HIS A 24 0.55 -5.01 8.87
N VAL A 25 -0.09 -3.87 8.65
CA VAL A 25 -1.27 -3.79 7.80
C VAL A 25 -0.83 -3.77 6.33
N SER A 26 -1.52 -4.53 5.49
CA SER A 26 -1.17 -4.61 4.07
C SER A 26 -1.42 -3.26 3.39
N MET A 27 -0.54 -2.91 2.43
CA MET A 27 -0.72 -1.69 1.62
C MET A 27 -2.06 -1.69 0.87
N GLY A 28 -2.57 -2.86 0.49
CA GLY A 28 -3.89 -3.00 -0.13
C GLY A 28 -5.04 -2.52 0.78
N ALA A 29 -4.98 -2.79 2.09
CA ALA A 29 -5.98 -2.32 3.03
C ALA A 29 -5.97 -0.79 3.16
N TYR A 30 -4.79 -0.16 3.19
CA TYR A 30 -4.66 1.29 3.13
C TYR A 30 -5.29 1.86 1.84
N ALA A 31 -4.98 1.26 0.69
CA ALA A 31 -5.53 1.69 -0.59
C ALA A 31 -7.07 1.57 -0.66
N GLN A 32 -7.65 0.49 -0.14
CA GLN A 32 -9.11 0.31 -0.09
C GLN A 32 -9.79 1.36 0.79
N VAL A 33 -9.22 1.67 1.95
CA VAL A 33 -9.76 2.70 2.85
C VAL A 33 -9.69 4.08 2.18
N LEU A 34 -8.55 4.43 1.57
CA LEU A 34 -8.40 5.68 0.83
C LEU A 34 -9.39 5.79 -0.34
N PHE A 35 -9.59 4.69 -1.08
CA PHE A 35 -10.54 4.65 -2.19
C PHE A 35 -11.99 4.90 -1.75
N VAL A 36 -12.42 4.29 -0.63
CA VAL A 36 -13.76 4.51 -0.08
C VAL A 36 -13.97 5.96 0.37
N LEU A 37 -12.90 6.62 0.81
CA LEU A 37 -12.89 8.03 1.21
C LEU A 37 -12.69 9.02 0.05
N GLY A 38 -12.40 8.54 -1.17
CA GLY A 38 -12.12 9.40 -2.33
C GLY A 38 -10.75 10.08 -2.29
N MET A 39 -9.79 9.51 -1.54
CA MET A 39 -8.44 10.03 -1.32
C MET A 39 -7.36 9.21 -2.05
N GLU A 40 -7.75 8.34 -2.98
CA GLU A 40 -6.83 7.45 -3.72
C GLU A 40 -5.74 8.22 -4.48
N LYS A 41 -6.05 9.46 -4.90
CA LYS A 41 -5.12 10.34 -5.61
C LYS A 41 -3.99 10.87 -4.73
N ASP A 42 -4.13 10.84 -3.41
CA ASP A 42 -3.08 11.28 -2.51
C ASP A 42 -1.86 10.33 -2.53
N LEU A 43 -2.06 9.07 -2.89
CA LEU A 43 -0.95 8.14 -3.16
C LEU A 43 -0.07 8.61 -4.33
N LEU A 44 -0.67 9.27 -5.34
CA LEU A 44 0.09 9.81 -6.47
C LEU A 44 0.97 10.99 -6.05
N LYS A 45 0.52 11.79 -5.09
CA LYS A 45 1.33 12.88 -4.52
C LYS A 45 2.55 12.30 -3.82
N LEU A 46 2.35 11.30 -2.97
CA LEU A 46 3.44 10.59 -2.29
C LEU A 46 4.43 9.95 -3.29
N ALA A 47 3.92 9.35 -4.37
CA ALA A 47 4.75 8.73 -5.39
C ALA A 47 5.52 9.75 -6.24
N SER A 48 5.06 11.00 -6.32
CA SER A 48 5.72 12.06 -7.11
C SER A 48 7.02 12.54 -6.47
N ASP A 49 7.13 12.42 -5.15
CA ASP A 49 8.33 12.81 -4.39
C ASP A 49 9.46 11.74 -4.44
N ASP A 50 9.22 10.57 -5.05
CA ASP A 50 10.19 9.47 -5.14
C ASP A 50 10.90 9.42 -6.51
N GLU A 51 11.66 10.47 -6.83
CA GLU A 51 12.44 10.50 -8.07
C GLU A 51 13.44 9.34 -8.18
N LEU A 52 14.06 8.96 -7.05
CA LEU A 52 15.06 7.89 -7.03
C LEU A 52 14.42 6.53 -7.32
N GLY A 53 13.27 6.22 -6.69
CA GLY A 53 12.53 5.01 -6.97
C GLY A 53 12.08 4.91 -8.42
N ARG A 54 11.67 6.02 -9.04
CA ARG A 54 11.35 6.07 -10.49
C ARG A 54 12.56 5.77 -11.35
N ARG A 55 13.70 6.42 -11.10
CA ARG A 55 14.95 6.15 -11.84
C ARG A 55 15.39 4.69 -11.72
N LEU A 56 15.24 4.08 -10.54
CA LEU A 56 15.57 2.67 -10.34
C LEU A 56 14.62 1.71 -11.08
N GLN A 57 13.32 2.03 -11.14
CA GLN A 57 12.36 1.26 -11.93
C GLN A 57 12.66 1.36 -13.43
N ASP A 58 12.97 2.56 -13.91
CA ASP A 58 13.27 2.82 -15.32
C ASP A 58 14.62 2.23 -15.75
N ALA A 59 15.55 2.01 -14.81
CA ALA A 59 16.88 1.45 -15.06
C ALA A 59 16.89 -0.02 -15.50
N GLN A 60 15.73 -0.68 -15.67
CA GLN A 60 15.58 -2.08 -16.11
C GLN A 60 16.61 -3.02 -15.45
N LEU A 61 16.75 -2.89 -14.12
CA LEU A 61 17.76 -3.62 -13.36
C LEU A 61 17.62 -5.12 -13.61
N VAL A 62 18.73 -5.76 -13.96
CA VAL A 62 18.78 -7.22 -14.12
C VAL A 62 18.53 -7.85 -12.76
N THR A 63 17.30 -8.32 -12.52
CA THR A 63 16.99 -9.04 -11.28
C THR A 63 17.72 -10.37 -11.30
N GLY A 64 18.69 -10.55 -10.40
CA GLY A 64 19.41 -11.81 -10.26
C GLY A 64 18.46 -13.00 -10.07
N LYS A 65 18.78 -14.15 -10.66
CA LYS A 65 17.97 -15.37 -10.50
C LYS A 65 17.82 -15.68 -9.02
N ARG A 66 16.57 -15.77 -8.56
CA ARG A 66 16.23 -16.16 -7.18
C ARG A 66 16.89 -17.50 -6.85
N ALA A 67 17.63 -17.55 -5.75
CA ALA A 67 18.26 -18.79 -5.29
C ALA A 67 17.18 -19.88 -5.05
N PRO A 68 17.46 -21.15 -5.39
CA PRO A 68 16.53 -22.24 -5.15
C PRO A 68 16.29 -22.40 -3.64
N LYS A 69 15.03 -22.55 -3.25
CA LYS A 69 14.65 -22.78 -1.86
C LYS A 69 15.17 -24.18 -1.46
N LYS A 70 16.11 -24.27 -0.52
CA LYS A 70 16.45 -25.56 0.10
C LYS A 70 15.21 -26.09 0.82
N LYS A 71 14.84 -27.34 0.53
CA LYS A 71 13.85 -28.09 1.31
C LYS A 71 14.48 -28.55 2.62
#